data_AF-A0ABD6RT91-F1
#
_entry.id   AF-A0ABD6RT91-F1
#
_cell.length_a   1.000
_cell.length_b   1.000
_cell.length_c   1.000
_cell.angle_alpha   90.00
_cell.angle_beta   90.00
_cell.angle_gamma   90.00
#
_symmetry.space_group_name_H-M   'P 1'
#
loop_
_entity.id
_entity.type
_entity.pdbx_description
1 polymer ?
#
loop_
_entity_poly.entity_id
_entity_poly.type
_entity_poly.pdbx_seq_one_letter_code
_entity_poly.pdbx_strand_id
1 'polypeptide(L)'
;SQATEVIVKERLAAPTINDYYSTEVFARGTAPGASRVGIYVNGVLVRTTAVNANGSYEIYTGDIVLLRTVGNIFEVVAIDAE
;
A
#
# COMPACT_ATOMS: atom_id res chain seq x y z
N SER A 1 25.27 24.42 -24.89
CA SER A 1 25.07 23.57 -23.70
C SER A 1 23.70 22.92 -23.82
N GLN A 2 23.63 21.59 -23.80
CA GLN A 2 22.36 20.86 -23.80
C GLN A 2 22.03 20.55 -22.33
N ALA A 3 20.86 20.96 -21.85
CA ALA A 3 20.41 20.60 -20.52
C ALA A 3 19.98 19.14 -20.53
N THR A 4 20.57 18.32 -19.66
CA THR A 4 20.09 16.97 -19.38
C THR A 4 18.91 17.09 -18.44
N GLU A 5 17.73 16.69 -18.89
CA GLU A 5 16.53 16.60 -18.06
C GLU A 5 16.67 15.35 -17.18
N VAL A 6 17.00 15.54 -15.90
CA VAL A 6 16.99 14.48 -14.90
C VAL A 6 15.58 14.44 -14.32
N ILE A 7 14.75 13.51 -14.78
CA ILE A 7 13.47 13.23 -14.13
C ILE A 7 13.79 12.56 -12.79
N VAL A 8 13.83 13.35 -11.72
CA VAL A 8 13.83 12.79 -10.36
C VAL A 8 12.47 12.13 -10.19
N LYS A 9 12.42 10.79 -10.25
CA LYS A 9 11.22 10.05 -9.81
C LYS A 9 10.96 10.46 -8.36
N GLU A 10 9.85 11.15 -8.15
CA GLU A 10 9.48 11.64 -6.83
C GLU A 10 9.32 10.44 -5.90
N ARG A 11 10.04 10.45 -4.78
CA ARG A 11 9.92 9.35 -3.80
C ARG A 11 8.53 9.43 -3.17
N LEU A 12 7.71 8.41 -3.39
CA LEU A 12 6.39 8.33 -2.77
C LEU A 12 6.49 8.44 -1.24
N ALA A 13 5.54 9.17 -0.66
CA ALA A 13 5.36 9.20 0.78
C ALA A 13 4.97 7.80 1.29
N ALA A 14 5.41 7.45 2.50
CA ALA A 14 5.02 6.19 3.12
C ALA A 14 3.50 6.17 3.36
N PRO A 15 2.78 5.09 3.01
CA PRO A 15 1.39 4.93 3.39
C PRO A 15 1.20 4.94 4.91
N THR A 16 0.02 5.34 5.33
CA THR A 16 -0.49 5.08 6.68
C THR A 16 -1.40 3.85 6.64
N ILE A 17 -1.60 3.22 7.80
CA ILE A 17 -2.63 2.22 8.01
C ILE A 17 -3.44 2.64 9.25
N ASN A 18 -4.76 2.55 9.16
CA ASN A 18 -5.64 2.68 10.32
C ASN A 18 -5.44 1.46 11.24
N ASP A 19 -5.98 1.53 12.46
CA ASP A 19 -6.07 0.34 13.30
C ASP A 19 -6.74 -0.79 12.52
N TYR A 20 -6.10 -1.96 12.54
CA TYR A 20 -6.53 -3.14 11.79
C TYR A 20 -6.77 -4.29 12.75
N TYR A 21 -7.99 -4.82 12.73
CA TYR A 21 -8.39 -5.96 13.56
C TYR A 21 -8.58 -7.21 12.71
N SER A 22 -8.22 -8.38 13.25
CA SER A 22 -8.30 -9.66 12.52
C SER A 22 -9.73 -10.08 12.12
N THR A 23 -10.76 -9.44 12.69
CA THR A 23 -12.17 -9.60 12.33
C THR A 23 -12.59 -8.75 11.13
N GLU A 24 -11.79 -7.77 10.75
CA GLU A 24 -12.03 -6.95 9.56
C GLU A 24 -11.60 -7.68 8.30
N VAL A 25 -12.24 -7.33 7.19
CA VAL A 25 -11.96 -7.92 5.87
C VAL A 25 -11.28 -6.93 4.93
N PHE A 26 -10.96 -5.73 5.42
CA PHE A 26 -10.26 -4.69 4.69
C PHE A 26 -9.24 -3.99 5.59
N ALA A 27 -8.03 -3.78 5.08
CA ALA A 27 -7.12 -2.78 5.61
C ALA A 27 -7.36 -1.45 4.90
N ARG A 28 -7.34 -0.36 5.66
CA ARG A 28 -7.61 1.00 5.18
C ARG A 28 -6.52 1.96 5.63
N GLY A 29 -6.31 3.00 4.86
CA GLY A 29 -5.38 4.07 5.20
C GLY A 29 -5.26 5.08 4.07
N THR A 30 -4.16 5.81 4.07
CA THR A 30 -3.85 6.79 3.02
C THR A 30 -2.48 6.55 2.42
N ALA A 31 -2.33 6.86 1.13
CA ALA A 31 -1.07 6.85 0.40
C ALA A 31 -1.03 8.03 -0.59
N PRO A 32 -0.87 9.27 -0.12
CA PRO A 32 -0.87 10.46 -0.98
C PRO A 32 0.25 10.38 -2.04
N GLY A 33 -0.09 10.70 -3.29
CA GLY A 33 0.84 10.67 -4.42
C GLY A 33 1.04 9.29 -5.06
N ALA A 34 0.61 8.21 -4.39
CA ALA A 34 0.66 6.87 -4.97
C ALA A 34 -0.59 6.60 -5.84
N SER A 35 -0.42 5.84 -6.92
CA SER A 35 -1.55 5.33 -7.71
C SER A 35 -2.08 4.01 -7.16
N ARG A 36 -1.23 3.24 -6.48
CA ARG A 36 -1.52 1.91 -5.94
C ARG A 36 -0.79 1.70 -4.62
N VAL A 37 -1.32 0.80 -3.81
CA VAL A 37 -0.60 0.20 -2.69
C VAL A 37 -0.60 -1.32 -2.82
N GLY A 38 0.40 -1.96 -2.19
CA GLY A 38 0.49 -3.41 -2.07
C GLY A 38 0.56 -3.86 -0.61
N ILE A 39 -0.10 -4.97 -0.28
CA ILE A 39 0.15 -5.71 0.95
C ILE A 39 1.31 -6.66 0.72
N TYR A 40 2.29 -6.63 1.63
CA TYR A 40 3.37 -7.60 1.70
C TYR A 40 3.25 -8.42 2.99
N VAL A 41 3.42 -9.73 2.88
CA VAL A 41 3.49 -10.65 4.03
C VAL A 41 4.79 -11.42 3.93
N ASN A 42 5.63 -11.32 4.95
CA ASN A 42 6.99 -11.87 4.94
C ASN A 42 7.80 -11.44 3.70
N GLY A 43 7.67 -10.18 3.29
CA GLY A 43 8.34 -9.62 2.12
C GLY A 43 7.77 -10.04 0.76
N VAL A 44 6.71 -10.84 0.72
CA VAL A 44 6.05 -11.27 -0.53
C VAL A 44 4.81 -10.43 -0.80
N LEU A 45 4.70 -9.86 -2.00
CA LEU A 45 3.51 -9.13 -2.45
C LEU A 45 2.33 -10.10 -2.57
N VAL A 46 1.28 -9.90 -1.77
CA VAL A 46 0.10 -10.77 -1.75
C VAL A 46 -1.11 -10.15 -2.45
N ARG A 47 -1.23 -8.82 -2.46
CA ARG A 47 -2.34 -8.12 -3.09
C ARG A 47 -1.99 -6.67 -3.39
N THR A 48 -2.61 -6.09 -4.41
CA THR A 48 -2.58 -4.64 -4.68
C THR A 48 -3.99 -4.08 -4.79
N THR A 49 -4.14 -2.78 -4.55
CA THR A 49 -5.37 -2.02 -4.82
C THR A 49 -5.02 -0.64 -5.38
N ALA A 50 -5.98 0.01 -6.01
CA ALA A 50 -5.85 1.40 -6.44
C ALA A 50 -5.97 2.34 -5.23
N VAL A 51 -5.27 3.47 -5.31
CA VAL A 51 -5.46 4.60 -4.40
C VAL A 51 -6.45 5.56 -5.05
N ASN A 52 -7.45 5.98 -4.27
CA ASN A 52 -8.45 6.95 -4.72
C ASN A 52 -7.80 8.33 -4.95
N ALA A 53 -8.46 9.18 -5.72
CA ALA A 53 -7.98 10.55 -6.00
C ALA A 53 -7.73 11.40 -4.73
N ASN A 54 -8.43 11.11 -3.63
CA ASN A 54 -8.22 11.76 -2.33
C ASN A 54 -7.07 11.14 -1.50
N GLY A 55 -6.31 10.19 -2.06
CA GLY A 55 -5.20 9.51 -1.40
C GLY A 55 -5.63 8.35 -0.48
N SER A 56 -6.91 8.06 -0.32
CA SER A 56 -7.37 6.91 0.49
C SER A 56 -7.26 5.60 -0.27
N TYR A 57 -7.08 4.49 0.45
CA TYR A 57 -7.18 3.15 -0.11
C TYR A 57 -8.01 2.23 0.80
N GLU A 58 -8.60 1.21 0.20
CA GLU A 58 -9.21 0.08 0.88
C GLU A 58 -8.75 -1.20 0.15
N ILE A 59 -8.06 -2.09 0.87
CA ILE A 59 -7.51 -3.33 0.31
C ILE A 59 -8.09 -4.55 1.02
N TYR A 60 -8.69 -5.46 0.24
CA TYR A 60 -9.35 -6.65 0.78
C TYR A 60 -8.34 -7.63 1.38
N THR A 61 -8.58 -8.06 2.62
CA THR A 61 -7.72 -8.99 3.37
C THR A 61 -8.42 -10.30 3.74
N GLY A 62 -9.73 -10.42 3.48
CA GLY A 62 -10.57 -11.49 4.04
C GLY A 62 -10.20 -12.92 3.64
N ASP A 63 -9.49 -13.10 2.52
CA ASP A 63 -8.96 -14.40 2.05
C ASP A 63 -7.48 -14.63 2.39
N ILE A 64 -6.81 -13.65 3.00
CA ILE A 64 -5.41 -13.75 3.41
C ILE A 64 -5.36 -14.32 4.83
N VAL A 65 -5.29 -15.65 4.92
CA VAL A 65 -5.39 -16.41 6.18
C VAL A 65 -4.48 -15.88 7.31
N LEU A 66 -3.25 -15.47 6.98
CA LEU A 66 -2.30 -14.93 7.95
C LEU A 66 -2.79 -13.64 8.61
N LEU A 67 -3.51 -12.77 7.87
CA LEU A 67 -4.02 -11.49 8.37
C LEU A 67 -5.28 -11.63 9.23
N ARG A 68 -5.80 -12.86 9.37
CA ARG A 68 -6.92 -13.20 10.27
C ARG A 68 -6.45 -13.79 11.59
N THR A 69 -5.14 -13.95 11.77
CA THR A 69 -4.53 -14.52 12.96
C THR A 69 -3.67 -13.45 13.64
N VAL A 70 -4.05 -13.08 14.87
CA VAL A 70 -3.34 -12.08 15.68
C VAL A 70 -1.89 -12.47 15.88
N GLY A 71 -0.98 -11.50 15.78
CA GLY A 71 0.47 -11.70 15.91
C GLY A 71 1.20 -11.84 14.58
N ASN A 72 0.49 -12.06 13.47
CA ASN A 72 1.10 -11.93 12.14
C ASN A 72 1.25 -10.46 11.76
N ILE A 73 2.35 -10.14 11.08
CA ILE A 73 2.68 -8.80 10.62
C ILE A 73 2.54 -8.76 9.09
N PHE A 74 2.05 -7.64 8.58
CA PHE A 74 2.05 -7.31 7.17
C PHE A 74 2.43 -5.84 6.99
N GLU A 75 2.86 -5.49 5.79
CA GLU A 75 3.25 -4.13 5.41
C GLU A 75 2.32 -3.63 4.31
N VAL A 76 2.01 -2.33 4.31
CA VAL A 76 1.38 -1.66 3.18
C VAL A 76 2.39 -0.70 2.56
N VAL A 77 2.68 -0.90 1.29
CA VAL A 77 3.72 -0.16 0.56
C VAL A 77 3.10 0.57 -0.62
N ALA A 78 3.46 1.83 -0.81
CA ALA A 78 3.10 2.59 -2.00
C ALA A 78 3.87 2.05 -3.21
N ILE A 79 3.18 1.81 -4.31
CA ILE A 79 3.78 1.31 -5.55
C ILE A 79 3.68 2.44 -6.58
N ASP A 80 4.83 2.79 -7.18
CA ASP A 80 4.90 3.74 -8.29
C ASP A 80 3.92 3.34 -9.40
N ALA A 81 3.23 4.32 -9.97
CA ALA A 81 2.64 4.09 -11.29
C ALA A 81 3.80 3.83 -12.25
N GLU A 82 3.77 2.70 -12.98
CA GLU A 82 4.67 2.51 -14.13
C GLU A 82 4.47 3.61 -15.17
#